data_AF-A0A9E2F2S9-F1
#
_entry.id   AF-A0A9E2F2S9-F1
#
_cell.length_a   1.000
_cell.length_b   1.000
_cell.length_c   1.000
_cell.angle_alpha   90.00
_cell.angle_beta   90.00
_cell.angle_gamma   90.00
#
_symmetry.space_group_name_H-M   'P 1'
#
loop_
_entity.id
_entity.type
_entity.pdbx_description
1 polymer ?
#
loop_
_entity_poly.entity_id
_entity_poly.type
_entity_poly.pdbx_seq_one_letter_code
_entity_poly.pdbx_strand_id
1 'polypeptide(L)' 'MKTVAEFVENDAITQKLIEIGVDYGQGYGLGKPAPLVEILSSLPNTKSKSA' A
#
# COMPACT_ATOMS: atom_id res chain seq x y z
N MET A 1 5.66 1.46 18.11
CA MET A 1 5.13 2.59 17.30
C MET A 1 5.33 2.20 15.85
N LYS A 2 4.37 2.48 14.95
CA LYS A 2 4.55 2.34 13.50
C LYS A 2 4.26 3.67 12.81
N THR A 3 4.84 3.88 11.64
CA THR A 3 4.82 5.13 10.88
C THR A 3 4.21 4.94 9.51
N VAL A 4 3.53 5.97 9.01
CA VAL A 4 2.96 6.00 7.67
C VAL A 4 3.44 7.28 6.99
N ALA A 5 4.08 7.16 5.84
CA ALA A 5 4.40 8.29 4.99
C ALA A 5 3.27 8.51 3.97
N GLU A 6 2.66 9.69 3.99
CA GLU A 6 1.67 10.12 3.00
C GLU A 6 2.34 10.87 1.84
N PHE A 7 1.64 10.96 0.70
CA PHE A 7 2.10 11.65 -0.53
C PHE A 7 3.35 11.02 -1.19
N VAL A 8 3.45 9.70 -1.20
CA VAL A 8 4.50 8.99 -1.95
C VAL A 8 4.19 9.02 -3.46
N GLU A 9 5.00 9.73 -4.25
CA GLU A 9 4.71 9.98 -5.67
C GLU A 9 5.52 9.13 -6.67
N ASN A 10 6.62 8.51 -6.24
CA ASN A 10 7.49 7.73 -7.12
C ASN A 10 8.40 6.74 -6.37
N ASP A 11 9.05 5.85 -7.13
CA ASP A 11 9.93 4.81 -6.59
C ASP A 11 11.12 5.37 -5.82
N ALA A 12 11.70 6.49 -6.25
CA ALA A 12 12.85 7.08 -5.56
C ALA A 12 12.50 7.53 -4.14
N ILE A 13 11.32 8.12 -3.94
CA ILE A 13 10.78 8.46 -2.62
C ILE A 13 10.55 7.17 -1.81
N THR A 14 9.92 6.17 -2.40
CA THR A 14 9.66 4.87 -1.75
C THR A 14 10.96 4.25 -1.22
N GLN A 15 12.02 4.21 -2.03
CA GLN A 15 13.31 3.65 -1.60
C GLN A 15 13.89 4.42 -0.41
N LYS A 16 13.82 5.76 -0.44
CA LYS A 16 14.33 6.57 0.68
C LYS A 16 13.53 6.38 1.97
N LEU A 17 12.22 6.22 1.87
CA LEU A 17 11.37 5.95 3.03
C LEU A 17 11.69 4.59 3.67
N ILE A 18 11.98 3.57 2.85
CA ILE A 18 12.43 2.26 3.32
C ILE A 18 13.80 2.39 4.01
N GLU A 19 14.76 3.09 3.41
CA GLU A 19 16.11 3.29 3.98
C GLU A 19 16.09 3.94 5.37
N ILE A 20 15.18 4.91 5.60
CA ILE A 20 15.06 5.60 6.89
C ILE A 20 14.15 4.88 7.91
N GLY A 21 13.60 3.72 7.54
CA GLY A 21 12.83 2.87 8.45
C GLY A 21 11.35 3.23 8.60
N VAL A 22 10.72 3.81 7.58
CA VAL A 22 9.26 4.01 7.57
C VAL A 22 8.55 2.67 7.35
N ASP A 23 7.48 2.40 8.12
CA ASP A 23 6.79 1.10 8.08
C ASP A 23 5.82 0.96 6.90
N TYR A 24 5.14 2.05 6.51
CA TYR A 24 4.09 2.04 5.48
C TYR A 24 4.11 3.31 4.63
N GLY A 25 3.56 3.21 3.42
CA GLY A 25 3.42 4.35 2.51
C GLY A 25 2.04 4.42 1.86
N GLN A 26 1.56 5.64 1.64
CA GLN A 26 0.38 5.95 0.82
C GLN A 26 0.70 7.09 -0.13
N GLY A 27 0.32 6.95 -1.40
CA GLY A 27 0.43 8.02 -2.39
C GLY A 27 0.27 7.50 -3.80
N TYR A 28 0.16 8.41 -4.76
CA TYR A 28 -0.15 8.06 -6.15
C TYR A 28 0.94 7.24 -6.84
N GLY A 29 2.17 7.25 -6.31
CA GLY A 29 3.26 6.38 -6.73
C GLY A 29 3.08 4.92 -6.30
N LEU A 30 2.23 4.65 -5.30
CA LEU A 30 1.95 3.29 -4.79
C LEU A 30 0.57 2.80 -5.20
N GLY A 31 -0.42 3.70 -5.24
CA GLY A 31 -1.78 3.39 -5.65
C GLY A 31 -2.65 4.65 -5.65
N LYS A 32 -3.49 4.79 -6.67
CA LYS A 32 -4.46 5.89 -6.73
C LYS A 32 -5.71 5.56 -5.89
N PRO A 33 -6.39 6.56 -5.32
CA PRO A 33 -7.70 6.37 -4.72
C PRO A 33 -8.64 5.70 -5.72
N ALA A 34 -9.34 4.67 -5.27
CA ALA A 34 -10.29 3.93 -6.07
C ALA A 34 -11.52 3.58 -5.22
N PRO A 35 -12.69 3.39 -5.84
CA PRO A 35 -13.87 2.87 -5.15
C PRO A 35 -13.58 1.54 -4.44
N LEU A 36 -14.14 1.37 -3.25
CA LEU A 36 -13.93 0.16 -2.44
C LEU A 36 -14.28 -1.12 -3.20
N VAL A 37 -15.34 -1.10 -4.00
CA VAL A 37 -15.78 -2.26 -4.80
C VAL A 37 -14.72 -2.72 -5.82
N GLU A 38 -13.98 -1.79 -6.42
CA GLU A 38 -12.91 -2.11 -7.37
C GLU A 38 -11.73 -2.74 -6.64
N ILE A 39 -11.36 -2.18 -5.49
CA ILE A 39 -10.30 -2.73 -4.64
C ILE A 39 -10.65 -4.17 -4.23
N LEU A 40 -11.85 -4.39 -3.69
CA LEU A 40 -12.30 -5.72 -3.25
C LEU A 40 -12.33 -6.74 -4.39
N SER A 41 -12.70 -6.32 -5.60
CA SER A 41 -12.73 -7.19 -6.77
C SER A 41 -11.33 -7.58 -7.27
N SER A 42 -10.32 -6.76 -6.99
CA SER A 42 -8.92 -7.01 -7.35
C SER A 42 -8.18 -7.92 -6.35
N LEU A 43 -8.74 -8.12 -5.16
CA LEU A 43 -8.11 -8.96 -4.14
C LEU A 43 -8.14 -10.43 -4.58
N PRO A 44 -7.03 -11.17 -4.42
CA PRO A 44 -7.01 -12.59 -4.71
C PRO A 44 -8.02 -13.31 -3.82
N ASN A 45 -8.82 -14.20 -4.41
CA ASN A 45 -9.85 -14.95 -3.71
C ASN A 45 -9.20 -15.98 -2.77
N THR A 46 -8.92 -15.58 -1.53
CA THR A 46 -8.42 -16.46 -0.49
C THR A 46 -9.59 -17.31 0.02
N LYS A 47 -9.91 -18.40 -0.68
CA LYS A 47 -10.76 -19.44 -0.09
C LYS A 47 -10.09 -19.86 1.22
N SER A 48 -10.74 -19.49 2.33
CA SER A 48 -10.42 -19.93 3.68
C SER A 48 -10.12 -21.43 3.64
N LYS A 49 -8.94 -21.82 4.15
CA LYS A 49 -8.70 -23.21 4.54
C LYS A 49 -9.82 -23.58 5.51
N SER A 50 -10.79 -24.35 5.04
CA SER A 50 -11.72 -25.07 5.89
C SER A 50 -10.88 -25.91 6.85
N ALA A 51 -11.06 -25.64 8.15
CA ALA A 51 -10.49 -26.40 9.25
C ALA A 51 -10.80 -27.89 9.14
#